data_AF-A0A7Y3F1J1-F1
#
_entry.id   AF-A0A7Y3F1J1-F1
#
_cell.length_a   1.000
_cell.length_b   1.000
_cell.length_c   1.000
_cell.angle_alpha   90.00
_cell.angle_beta   90.00
_cell.angle_gamma   90.00
#
_symmetry.space_group_name_H-M   'P 1'
#
loop_
_entity.id
_entity.type
_entity.pdbx_description
1 polymer ?
#
loop_
_entity_poly.entity_id
_entity_poly.type
_entity_poly.pdbx_seq_one_letter_code
_entity_poly.pdbx_strand_id
1 'polypeptide(L)' 'MNFHEYQAKELFASYGIPVPAGNVARTPDEAVVAAQSLGGKMWVVKA' A
#
# COMPACT_ATOMS: atom_id res chain seq x y z
N MET A 1 -14.85 2.64 -15.68
CA MET A 1 -14.74 2.04 -14.34
C MET A 1 -13.33 2.31 -13.86
N ASN A 2 -13.16 2.91 -12.69
CA ASN A 2 -11.85 3.32 -12.17
C ASN A 2 -11.53 2.50 -10.93
N PHE A 3 -10.26 2.09 -10.79
CA PHE A 3 -9.75 1.41 -9.60
C PHE A 3 -8.99 2.38 -8.71
N HIS A 4 -9.03 2.17 -7.40
CA HIS A 4 -8.05 2.77 -6.50
C HIS A 4 -6.67 2.13 -6.73
N GLU A 5 -5.60 2.88 -6.44
CA GLU A 5 -4.22 2.40 -6.65
C GLU A 5 -3.96 1.06 -5.94
N TYR A 6 -4.45 0.88 -4.71
CA TYR A 6 -4.25 -0.36 -3.96
C TYR A 6 -4.91 -1.57 -4.63
N GLN A 7 -6.09 -1.40 -5.22
CA GLN A 7 -6.83 -2.47 -5.91
C GLN A 7 -6.09 -2.93 -7.16
N ALA A 8 -5.57 -1.97 -7.94
CA ALA A 8 -4.77 -2.29 -9.12
C ALA A 8 -3.46 -3.01 -8.73
N LYS A 9 -2.81 -2.59 -7.64
CA LYS A 9 -1.60 -3.23 -7.14
C LYS A 9 -1.83 -4.67 -6.67
N GLU A 10 -2.91 -4.92 -5.93
CA GLU A 10 -3.27 -6.27 -5.49
C GLU A 10 -3.50 -7.21 -6.69
N LEU A 11 -4.20 -6.71 -7.72
CA LEU A 11 -4.40 -7.44 -8.95
C LEU A 11 -3.05 -7.75 -9.62
N PHE A 12 -2.20 -6.75 -9.84
CA PHE A 12 -0.89 -6.94 -10.46
C PHE A 12 -0.01 -7.94 -9.68
N ALA A 13 0.02 -7.83 -8.35
CA ALA A 13 0.73 -8.77 -7.49
C ALA A 13 0.23 -10.21 -7.65
N SER A 14 -1.09 -10.41 -7.77
CA SER A 14 -1.69 -11.74 -7.99
C SER A 14 -1.26 -12.40 -9.31
N TYR A 15 -0.89 -11.59 -10.31
CA TYR A 15 -0.34 -12.04 -11.59
C TYR A 15 1.20 -12.07 -11.61
N GLY A 16 1.87 -11.88 -10.47
CA GLY A 16 3.33 -11.90 -10.35
C GLY A 16 4.02 -10.67 -10.92
N ILE A 17 3.28 -9.59 -11.22
CA ILE A 17 3.85 -8.32 -11.64
C ILE A 17 4.39 -7.61 -10.39
N PRO A 18 5.68 -7.24 -10.33
CA PRO A 18 6.25 -6.60 -9.15
C PRO A 18 5.63 -5.22 -8.93
N VAL A 19 5.14 -4.98 -7.71
CA VAL A 19 4.56 -3.71 -7.27
C VAL A 19 5.21 -3.25 -5.96
N PRO A 20 5.26 -1.94 -5.66
CA PRO A 20 5.79 -1.45 -4.40
C PRO A 20 4.98 -1.99 -3.22
N ALA A 21 5.66 -2.48 -2.18
CA ALA A 21 5.03 -2.92 -0.94
C ALA A 21 4.30 -1.74 -0.27
N GLY A 22 3.09 -1.98 0.19
CA GLY A 22 2.26 -0.97 0.83
C GLY A 22 1.01 -1.60 1.43
N ASN A 23 0.46 -0.97 2.46
CA ASN A 23 -0.77 -1.39 3.13
C ASN A 23 -1.79 -0.25 3.09
N VAL A 24 -3.07 -0.61 2.95
CA VAL A 24 -4.17 0.35 3.07
C VAL A 24 -4.38 0.68 4.54
N ALA A 25 -4.49 1.97 4.84
CA ALA A 25 -4.85 2.48 6.16
C ALA A 25 -6.11 3.34 6.05
N ARG A 26 -7.07 3.12 6.95
CA ARG A 26 -8.33 3.88 7.03
C ARG A 26 -8.34 4.88 8.17
N THR A 27 -7.40 4.74 9.11
CA THR A 27 -7.20 5.65 10.24
C THR A 27 -5.74 6.10 10.32
N PRO A 28 -5.45 7.22 10.99
CA PRO A 28 -4.07 7.65 11.24
C PRO A 28 -3.24 6.58 11.98
N ASP A 29 -3.84 5.88 12.94
CA ASP A 29 -3.16 4.83 13.71
C ASP A 29 -2.80 3.64 12.84
N GLU A 30 -3.70 3.22 11.94
CA GLU A 30 -3.41 2.17 10.95
C GLU A 30 -2.26 2.57 10.02
N ALA A 31 -2.15 3.85 9.66
CA ALA A 31 -1.07 4.34 8.81
C ALA A 31 0.30 4.24 9.51
N VAL A 32 0.34 4.52 10.82
CA VAL A 32 1.55 4.36 11.64
C VAL A 32 1.97 2.89 11.71
N VAL A 33 1.02 1.98 12.00
CA VAL A 33 1.28 0.53 12.06
C VAL A 33 1.73 -0.01 10.69
N ALA A 34 1.13 0.46 9.60
CA ALA A 34 1.52 0.10 8.24
C ALA A 34 2.97 0.54 7.94
N ALA A 35 3.34 1.77 8.27
CA ALA A 35 4.71 2.26 8.08
C ALA A 35 5.73 1.44 8.88
N GLN A 36 5.42 1.12 10.14
CA GLN A 36 6.28 0.28 10.98
C GLN A 36 6.45 -1.13 10.40
N SER A 37 5.37 -1.73 9.88
CA SER A 37 5.39 -3.08 9.29
C SER A 37 6.19 -3.14 7.99
N LEU A 38 6.18 -2.07 7.19
CA LEU A 38 6.96 -1.96 5.95
C LEU A 38 8.45 -1.77 6.22
N GLY A 39 8.81 -1.25 7.39
CA GLY A 39 10.18 -0.88 7.73
C GLY A 39 10.74 0.23 6.82
N GLY A 40 12.05 0.44 6.89
CA GLY A 40 12.73 1.50 6.13
C GLY A 40 12.81 2.84 6.86
N LYS A 41 13.28 3.87 6.14
CA LYS A 41 13.51 5.22 6.70
C LYS A 41 12.55 6.28 6.18
N MET A 42 11.83 6.00 5.08
CA MET A 42 10.90 6.91 4.43
C MET A 42 9.73 6.15 3.83
N TRP A 43 8.55 6.77 3.85
CA TRP A 43 7.29 6.23 3.34
C TRP A 43 6.54 7.28 2.53
N VAL A 44 5.69 6.82 1.62
CA VAL A 44 4.80 7.69 0.82
C VAL A 44 3.36 7.39 1.20
N VAL A 45 2.65 8.40 1.71
CA VAL A 45 1.21 8.33 1.99
C VAL A 45 0.46 8.85 0.78
N LYS A 46 -0.56 8.10 0.34
CA LYS A 46 -1.40 8.44 -0.81
C LYS A 46 -2.87 8.44 -0.40
N ALA A 47 -3.60 9.45 -0.85
CA ALA A 47 -5.04 9.62 -0.61
C ALA A 47 -5.88 8.82 -1.61
#